data_AF-A0A6B9F5L9-F1
#
_entry.id   AF-A0A6B9F5L9-F1
#
_cell.length_a   1.000
_cell.length_b   1.000
_cell.length_c   1.000
_cell.angle_alpha   90.00
_cell.angle_beta   90.00
_cell.angle_gamma   90.00
#
_symmetry.space_group_name_H-M   'P 1'
#
loop_
_entity.id
_entity.type
_entity.pdbx_description
1 polymer ?
#
loop_
_entity_poly.entity_id
_entity_poly.type
_entity_poly.pdbx_seq_one_letter_code
_entity_poly.pdbx_strand_id
1 'polypeptide(L)'
;MPREWGVRGRILLDEWFAVLVLVGVVLMAVGGYATYTAYEAPGTTTEQRQVSSWEANGTYETRAAVTEPNPLYSVGTELSNRPAYFLSISPLVEGTFRFGYQATDGGSVDVTVQQTLILRAVESQPTQSGEERIEFWRLTEPLGTTRTTGIEPGESTELTFERNVNRTYNRMTNISERLGGTPGTIQMLVVSTVEFEGTVNGNDVARTADYRLPVSVSGTTYQVGAVEGESLDGSTTEPFTRQRTYGPAYRIGGPAALIVGFLGLAGLAYGRYDDLFAVSEAERATLQFRSTREEFDDWITTARLPATVSDRPRVEVDGLEGLVDTAIDLDARVFEDPEDGSFYVADDGLLYVCEPPTSGLDTILEGDSTAEAVEDDGDTGDTDDDI
;
A
#
# COMPACT_ATOMS: atom_id res chain seq x y z
N MET A 1 41.61 26.30 -15.28
CA MET A 1 40.88 25.40 -14.37
C MET A 1 39.64 24.79 -15.06
N PRO A 2 39.79 23.72 -15.87
CA PRO A 2 38.69 22.76 -16.06
C PRO A 2 39.14 21.28 -16.08
N ARG A 3 40.33 20.92 -15.56
CA ARG A 3 40.91 19.56 -15.70
C ARG A 3 40.90 18.67 -14.45
N GLU A 4 40.64 19.21 -13.27
CA GLU A 4 40.75 18.46 -12.00
C GLU A 4 39.62 17.44 -11.77
N TRP A 5 38.44 17.65 -12.36
CA TRP A 5 37.32 16.70 -12.25
C TRP A 5 37.51 15.41 -13.05
N GLY A 6 38.30 15.45 -14.13
CA GLY A 6 38.57 14.26 -14.96
C GLY A 6 39.43 13.23 -14.24
N VAL A 7 40.46 13.67 -13.49
CA VAL A 7 41.42 12.77 -12.84
C VAL A 7 40.81 12.06 -11.63
N ARG A 8 40.08 12.78 -10.79
CA ARG A 8 39.37 12.18 -9.63
C ARG A 8 38.29 11.19 -10.06
N GLY A 9 37.58 11.47 -11.16
CA GLY A 9 36.60 10.55 -11.73
C GLY A 9 37.23 9.26 -12.27
N ARG A 10 38.41 9.35 -12.90
CA ARG A 10 39.16 8.19 -13.41
C ARG A 10 39.68 7.31 -12.26
N ILE A 11 40.18 7.90 -11.18
CA ILE A 11 40.64 7.17 -9.99
C ILE A 11 39.49 6.40 -9.33
N LEU A 12 38.34 7.04 -9.13
CA LEU A 12 37.16 6.38 -8.56
C LEU A 12 36.62 5.25 -9.45
N LEU A 13 36.67 5.41 -10.78
CA LEU A 13 36.23 4.39 -11.74
C LEU A 13 37.16 3.18 -11.78
N ASP A 14 38.46 3.38 -11.61
CA ASP A 14 39.46 2.30 -11.51
C ASP A 14 39.32 1.55 -10.17
N GLU A 15 39.25 2.29 -9.05
CA GLU A 15 39.17 1.72 -7.70
C GLU A 15 37.85 0.95 -7.47
N TRP A 16 36.73 1.48 -7.96
CA TRP A 16 35.40 0.87 -7.80
C TRP A 16 34.95 0.06 -9.01
N PHE A 17 35.82 -0.20 -9.99
CA PHE A 17 35.48 -0.87 -11.24
C PHE A 17 34.69 -2.18 -11.02
N ALA A 18 35.22 -3.05 -10.15
CA ALA A 18 34.59 -4.33 -9.84
C ALA A 18 33.19 -4.17 -9.20
N VAL A 19 33.02 -3.15 -8.36
CA VAL A 19 31.74 -2.84 -7.73
C VAL A 19 30.74 -2.30 -8.75
N LEU A 20 31.18 -1.43 -9.66
CA LEU A 20 30.32 -0.89 -10.72
C LEU A 20 29.91 -1.96 -11.73
N VAL A 21 30.82 -2.88 -12.08
CA VAL A 21 30.49 -4.07 -12.89
C VAL A 21 29.46 -4.94 -12.17
N LEU A 22 29.66 -5.22 -10.88
CA LEU A 22 28.71 -5.99 -10.08
C LEU A 22 27.32 -5.32 -10.07
N VAL A 23 27.24 -4.01 -9.85
CA VAL A 23 25.98 -3.25 -9.88
C VAL A 23 25.31 -3.34 -11.25
N GLY A 24 26.06 -3.20 -12.35
CA GLY A 24 25.54 -3.35 -13.71
C GLY A 24 24.95 -4.74 -13.97
N VAL A 25 25.63 -5.81 -13.53
CA VAL A 25 25.14 -7.19 -13.64
C VAL A 25 23.86 -7.41 -12.81
N VAL A 26 23.81 -6.89 -11.58
CA VAL A 26 22.62 -6.98 -10.72
C VAL A 26 21.43 -6.24 -11.35
N LEU A 27 21.64 -5.05 -11.90
CA LEU A 27 20.61 -4.30 -12.61
C LEU A 27 20.08 -5.05 -13.84
N MET A 28 20.96 -5.68 -14.62
CA MET A 28 20.55 -6.54 -15.74
C MET A 28 19.74 -7.75 -15.27
N ALA A 29 20.18 -8.43 -14.20
CA ALA A 29 19.49 -9.60 -13.66
C ALA A 29 18.09 -9.26 -13.12
N VAL A 30 17.99 -8.21 -12.30
CA VAL A 30 16.70 -7.72 -11.75
C VAL A 30 15.80 -7.18 -12.85
N GLY A 31 16.35 -6.39 -13.78
CA GLY A 31 15.61 -5.83 -14.91
C GLY A 31 15.10 -6.91 -15.87
N GLY A 32 15.93 -7.92 -16.16
CA GLY A 32 15.55 -9.08 -16.97
C GLY A 32 14.46 -9.91 -16.31
N TYR A 33 14.59 -10.22 -15.01
CA TYR A 33 13.56 -10.94 -14.26
C TYR A 33 12.23 -10.17 -14.23
N ALA A 34 12.28 -8.87 -13.93
CA ALA A 34 11.09 -8.01 -13.90
C ALA A 34 10.42 -7.90 -15.29
N THR A 35 11.21 -7.82 -16.36
CA THR A 35 10.69 -7.76 -17.74
C THR A 35 10.07 -9.09 -18.16
N TYR A 36 10.76 -10.20 -17.94
CA TYR A 36 10.29 -11.55 -18.27
C TYR A 36 8.98 -11.87 -17.55
N THR A 37 8.93 -11.61 -16.25
CA THR A 37 7.70 -11.78 -15.47
C THR A 37 6.61 -10.82 -15.91
N ALA A 38 6.90 -9.57 -16.26
CA ALA A 38 5.85 -8.62 -16.66
C ALA A 38 5.23 -8.92 -18.04
N TYR A 39 5.99 -9.50 -18.99
CA TYR A 39 5.59 -9.61 -20.39
C TYR A 39 5.43 -11.03 -20.91
N GLU A 40 6.25 -11.97 -20.45
CA GLU A 40 6.29 -13.33 -21.02
C GLU A 40 5.58 -14.35 -20.13
N ALA A 41 5.75 -14.23 -18.81
CA ALA A 41 5.09 -15.08 -17.84
C ALA A 41 4.53 -14.28 -16.65
N PRO A 42 3.46 -13.46 -16.87
CA PRO A 42 2.86 -12.67 -15.80
C PRO A 42 2.30 -13.48 -14.65
N GLY A 43 2.04 -14.77 -14.88
CA GLY A 43 1.29 -15.59 -13.95
C GLY A 43 -0.15 -15.12 -13.85
N THR A 44 -0.89 -15.73 -12.94
CA THR A 44 -2.30 -15.42 -12.73
C THR A 44 -2.55 -15.05 -11.28
N THR A 45 -3.62 -14.30 -11.07
CA THR A 45 -4.16 -14.01 -9.74
C THR A 45 -5.56 -14.60 -9.65
N THR A 46 -5.88 -15.20 -8.51
CA THR A 46 -7.22 -15.70 -8.20
C THR A 46 -7.98 -14.58 -7.50
N GLU A 47 -9.09 -14.16 -8.10
CA GLU A 47 -10.02 -13.21 -7.52
C GLU A 47 -11.36 -13.90 -7.27
N GLN A 48 -12.09 -13.46 -6.25
CA GLN A 48 -13.45 -13.95 -6.00
C GLN A 48 -14.43 -13.11 -6.81
N ARG A 49 -15.34 -13.77 -7.52
CA ARG A 49 -16.44 -13.11 -8.23
C ARG A 49 -17.77 -13.65 -7.71
N GLN A 50 -18.65 -12.77 -7.26
CA GLN A 50 -20.03 -13.15 -6.95
C GLN A 50 -20.74 -13.56 -8.24
N VAL A 51 -21.22 -14.79 -8.29
CA VAL A 51 -21.90 -15.36 -9.46
C VAL A 51 -23.42 -15.39 -9.27
N SER A 52 -23.89 -15.50 -8.03
CA SER A 52 -25.31 -15.47 -7.71
C SER A 52 -25.56 -14.88 -6.33
N SER A 53 -26.76 -14.32 -6.17
CA SER A 53 -27.25 -13.73 -4.91
C SER A 53 -28.74 -13.94 -4.76
N TRP A 54 -29.22 -13.88 -3.53
CA TRP A 54 -30.65 -13.91 -3.22
C TRP A 54 -30.94 -13.10 -1.96
N GLU A 55 -32.17 -12.60 -1.87
CA GLU A 55 -32.69 -11.85 -0.74
C GLU A 55 -34.14 -12.25 -0.49
N ALA A 56 -34.52 -12.44 0.77
CA ALA A 56 -35.89 -12.70 1.21
C ALA A 56 -36.27 -11.73 2.32
N ASN A 57 -37.51 -11.24 2.26
CA ASN A 57 -38.02 -10.31 3.25
C ASN A 57 -39.51 -10.54 3.56
N GLY A 58 -39.91 -10.05 4.73
CA GLY A 58 -41.28 -10.03 5.21
C GLY A 58 -41.81 -8.61 5.31
N THR A 59 -43.03 -8.38 4.82
CA THR A 59 -43.72 -7.10 4.86
C THR A 59 -45.11 -7.24 5.49
N TYR A 60 -45.63 -6.13 6.01
CA TYR A 60 -47.00 -6.06 6.52
C TYR A 60 -47.78 -4.98 5.80
N GLU A 61 -49.00 -5.33 5.41
CA GLU A 61 -50.05 -4.37 5.08
C GLU A 61 -51.09 -4.38 6.19
N THR A 62 -51.61 -3.21 6.54
CA THR A 62 -52.66 -3.09 7.56
C THR A 62 -53.90 -2.40 7.02
N ARG A 63 -55.05 -2.86 7.50
CA ARG A 63 -56.37 -2.34 7.15
C ARG A 63 -57.22 -2.25 8.40
N ALA A 64 -58.12 -1.27 8.45
CA ALA A 64 -59.11 -1.16 9.49
C ALA A 64 -60.41 -0.60 8.91
N ALA A 65 -61.52 -1.31 9.09
CA ALA A 65 -62.83 -0.85 8.64
C ALA A 65 -63.46 0.08 9.67
N VAL A 66 -64.14 1.13 9.21
CA VAL A 66 -64.94 2.02 10.05
C VAL A 66 -66.22 1.29 10.48
N THR A 67 -66.38 1.06 11.77
CA THR A 67 -67.53 0.32 12.35
C THR A 67 -68.58 1.23 12.98
N GLU A 68 -68.26 2.50 13.26
CA GLU A 68 -69.19 3.45 13.91
C GLU A 68 -69.52 4.67 13.03
N PRO A 69 -70.77 5.16 13.03
CA PRO A 69 -71.15 6.37 12.33
C PRO A 69 -70.36 7.59 12.80
N ASN A 70 -69.83 8.37 11.87
CA ASN A 70 -69.08 9.59 12.18
C ASN A 70 -69.17 10.59 11.00
N PRO A 71 -68.82 11.87 11.20
CA PRO A 71 -68.96 12.90 10.16
C PRO A 71 -67.99 12.79 8.98
N LEU A 72 -66.92 11.98 9.07
CA LEU A 72 -65.83 11.95 8.09
C LEU A 72 -65.90 10.73 7.17
N TYR A 73 -66.22 9.56 7.72
CA TYR A 73 -66.18 8.28 7.02
C TYR A 73 -67.50 7.54 7.19
N SER A 74 -68.03 7.02 6.09
CA SER A 74 -69.16 6.09 6.11
C SER A 74 -68.76 4.78 6.81
N VAL A 75 -69.70 4.18 7.54
CA VAL A 75 -69.52 2.82 8.07
C VAL A 75 -69.20 1.85 6.93
N GLY A 76 -68.22 0.97 7.14
CA GLY A 76 -67.66 0.05 6.15
C GLY A 76 -66.53 0.63 5.30
N THR A 77 -66.18 1.92 5.45
CA THR A 77 -65.01 2.49 4.77
C THR A 77 -63.74 1.81 5.26
N GLU A 78 -62.95 1.26 4.36
CA GLU A 78 -61.64 0.67 4.67
C GLU A 78 -60.57 1.77 4.74
N LEU A 79 -59.86 1.81 5.86
CA LEU A 79 -58.66 2.63 6.03
C LEU A 79 -57.46 1.71 5.90
N SER A 80 -56.61 1.92 4.88
CA SER A 80 -55.47 1.04 4.59
C SER A 80 -54.14 1.79 4.78
N ASN A 81 -53.14 1.12 5.36
CA ASN A 81 -51.77 1.59 5.58
C ASN A 81 -51.67 3.02 6.13
N ARG A 82 -52.53 3.35 7.10
CA ARG A 82 -52.50 4.64 7.78
C ARG A 82 -51.42 4.64 8.87
N PRO A 83 -50.74 5.78 9.11
CA PRO A 83 -49.79 5.90 10.22
C PRO A 83 -50.49 5.82 11.59
N ALA A 84 -51.78 6.12 11.65
CA ALA A 84 -52.61 6.00 12.84
C ALA A 84 -54.07 5.75 12.46
N TYR A 85 -54.78 5.07 13.34
CA TYR A 85 -56.20 4.75 13.23
C TYR A 85 -56.95 5.23 14.48
N PHE A 86 -58.25 5.49 14.34
CA PHE A 86 -59.08 5.91 15.47
C PHE A 86 -59.64 4.69 16.20
N LEU A 87 -59.40 4.61 17.51
CA LEU A 87 -59.72 3.43 18.30
C LEU A 87 -61.24 3.22 18.46
N SER A 88 -62.02 4.30 18.53
CA SER A 88 -63.48 4.22 18.70
C SER A 88 -64.20 3.77 17.43
N ILE A 89 -63.86 4.38 16.29
CA ILE A 89 -64.59 4.15 15.04
C ILE A 89 -64.00 3.03 14.18
N SER A 90 -62.76 2.60 14.39
CA SER A 90 -62.11 1.50 13.65
C SER A 90 -61.27 0.62 14.60
N PRO A 91 -61.89 -0.03 15.62
CA PRO A 91 -61.18 -0.77 16.66
C PRO A 91 -60.54 -2.07 16.17
N LEU A 92 -60.97 -2.57 15.01
CA LEU A 92 -60.56 -3.85 14.43
C LEU A 92 -59.47 -3.59 13.39
N VAL A 93 -58.27 -4.08 13.65
CA VAL A 93 -57.16 -4.05 12.69
C VAL A 93 -56.99 -5.42 12.06
N GLU A 94 -56.93 -5.44 10.74
CA GLU A 94 -56.51 -6.56 9.93
C GLU A 94 -55.07 -6.33 9.47
N GLY A 95 -54.22 -7.33 9.61
CA GLY A 95 -52.85 -7.29 9.14
C GLY A 95 -52.56 -8.48 8.23
N THR A 96 -52.05 -8.20 7.04
CA THR A 96 -51.59 -9.22 6.09
C THR A 96 -50.08 -9.22 6.08
N PHE A 97 -49.48 -10.33 6.53
CA PHE A 97 -48.06 -10.56 6.40
C PHE A 97 -47.78 -11.23 5.07
N ARG A 98 -46.83 -10.70 4.32
CA ARG A 98 -46.34 -11.26 3.05
C ARG A 98 -44.86 -11.54 3.18
N PHE A 99 -44.45 -12.77 2.89
CA PHE A 99 -43.04 -13.15 2.82
C PHE A 99 -42.71 -13.71 1.44
N GLY A 100 -41.63 -13.22 0.84
CA GLY A 100 -41.18 -13.65 -0.48
C GLY A 100 -39.68 -13.47 -0.62
N TYR A 101 -39.13 -14.01 -1.71
CA TYR A 101 -37.70 -13.93 -2.00
C TYR A 101 -37.44 -13.68 -3.48
N GLN A 102 -36.26 -13.13 -3.76
CA GLN A 102 -35.71 -12.89 -5.08
C GLN A 102 -34.36 -13.60 -5.17
N ALA A 103 -34.04 -14.13 -6.34
CA ALA A 103 -32.80 -14.84 -6.59
C ALA A 103 -32.31 -14.56 -8.01
N THR A 104 -30.99 -14.56 -8.22
CA THR A 104 -30.39 -14.24 -9.52
C THR A 104 -30.63 -15.35 -10.55
N ASP A 105 -30.62 -16.61 -10.13
CA ASP A 105 -30.82 -17.75 -11.03
C ASP A 105 -32.24 -18.33 -10.90
N GLY A 106 -32.53 -18.90 -9.73
CA GLY A 106 -33.74 -19.69 -9.51
C GLY A 106 -33.74 -20.36 -8.14
N GLY A 107 -34.83 -21.05 -7.84
CA GLY A 107 -34.94 -21.83 -6.61
C GLY A 107 -36.36 -22.30 -6.38
N SER A 108 -36.53 -23.16 -5.39
CA SER A 108 -37.85 -23.58 -4.92
C SER A 108 -37.74 -23.82 -3.42
N VAL A 109 -38.60 -23.15 -2.66
CA VAL A 109 -38.53 -23.15 -1.20
C VAL A 109 -39.89 -23.42 -0.58
N ASP A 110 -39.88 -24.19 0.48
CA ASP A 110 -40.99 -24.36 1.41
C ASP A 110 -40.91 -23.26 2.46
N VAL A 111 -42.02 -22.54 2.64
CA VAL A 111 -42.14 -21.50 3.66
C VAL A 111 -43.25 -21.88 4.64
N THR A 112 -42.90 -21.93 5.92
CA THR A 112 -43.87 -22.02 7.01
C THR A 112 -43.86 -20.71 7.77
N VAL A 113 -45.04 -20.08 7.90
CA VAL A 113 -45.20 -18.88 8.70
C VAL A 113 -46.09 -19.20 9.90
N GLN A 114 -45.64 -18.80 11.08
CA GLN A 114 -46.40 -18.88 12.32
C GLN A 114 -46.57 -17.49 12.90
N GLN A 115 -47.82 -17.06 13.08
CA GLN A 115 -48.13 -15.76 13.67
C GLN A 115 -48.58 -15.90 15.11
N THR A 116 -48.00 -15.06 15.96
CA THR A 116 -48.25 -15.03 17.39
C THR A 116 -48.40 -13.60 17.88
N LEU A 117 -49.45 -13.33 18.66
CA LEU A 117 -49.62 -12.10 19.40
C LEU A 117 -48.88 -12.20 20.73
N ILE A 118 -47.93 -11.29 20.96
CA ILE A 118 -47.21 -11.14 22.22
C ILE A 118 -47.69 -9.86 22.89
N LEU A 119 -48.20 -10.01 24.10
CA LEU A 119 -48.52 -8.91 25.02
C LEU A 119 -47.51 -8.97 26.16
N ARG A 120 -46.82 -7.88 26.46
CA ARG A 120 -45.81 -7.88 27.52
C ARG A 120 -45.64 -6.51 28.17
N ALA A 121 -45.05 -6.48 29.36
CA ALA A 121 -44.53 -5.25 29.95
C ALA A 121 -43.01 -5.32 30.05
N VAL A 122 -42.33 -4.32 29.51
CA VAL A 122 -40.87 -4.27 29.45
C VAL A 122 -40.33 -2.90 29.86
N GLU A 123 -39.13 -2.89 30.42
CA GLU A 123 -38.35 -1.67 30.68
C GLU A 123 -36.98 -1.83 30.02
N SER A 124 -36.59 -0.82 29.23
CA SER A 124 -35.23 -0.74 28.67
C SER A 124 -34.36 0.10 29.60
N GLN A 125 -33.23 -0.45 30.01
CA GLN A 125 -32.23 0.24 30.82
C GLN A 125 -30.91 0.33 30.06
N PRO A 126 -30.29 1.53 29.98
CA PRO A 126 -28.99 1.66 29.36
C PRO A 126 -27.91 0.96 30.21
N THR A 127 -27.04 0.21 29.54
CA THR A 127 -25.89 -0.51 30.11
C THR A 127 -24.61 -0.12 29.39
N GLN A 128 -23.45 -0.49 29.95
CA GLN A 128 -22.15 -0.25 29.31
C GLN A 128 -21.98 -0.96 27.95
N SER A 129 -22.79 -2.00 27.68
CA SER A 129 -22.71 -2.83 26.47
C SER A 129 -23.90 -2.63 25.52
N GLY A 130 -24.78 -1.67 25.77
CA GLY A 130 -26.01 -1.43 24.99
C GLY A 130 -27.24 -1.24 25.88
N GLU A 131 -28.41 -1.64 25.43
CA GLU A 131 -29.65 -1.60 26.22
C GLU A 131 -30.01 -2.99 26.76
N GLU A 132 -30.19 -3.12 28.07
CA GLU A 132 -30.76 -4.31 28.69
C GLU A 132 -32.27 -4.15 28.80
N ARG A 133 -33.01 -5.19 28.37
CA ARG A 133 -34.48 -5.20 28.44
C ARG A 133 -34.93 -6.13 29.55
N ILE A 134 -35.58 -5.58 30.56
CA ILE A 134 -36.22 -6.35 31.63
C ILE A 134 -37.67 -6.60 31.22
N GLU A 135 -38.09 -7.87 31.19
CA GLU A 135 -39.48 -8.27 30.94
C GLU A 135 -40.16 -8.64 32.26
N PHE A 136 -41.21 -7.90 32.63
CA PHE A 136 -41.93 -8.11 33.89
C PHE A 136 -43.00 -9.18 33.77
N TRP A 137 -43.69 -9.22 32.64
CA TRP A 137 -44.66 -10.26 32.31
C TRP A 137 -44.84 -10.38 30.81
N ARG A 138 -45.23 -11.57 30.37
CA ARG A 138 -45.52 -11.89 28.97
C ARG A 138 -46.72 -12.83 28.86
N LEU A 139 -47.56 -12.54 27.89
CA LEU A 139 -48.66 -13.39 27.45
C LEU A 139 -48.54 -13.59 25.94
N THR A 140 -48.71 -14.84 25.53
CA THR A 140 -48.51 -15.26 24.13
C THR A 140 -49.81 -15.92 23.65
N GLU A 141 -50.29 -15.52 22.48
CA GLU A 141 -51.53 -16.04 21.89
C GLU A 141 -51.31 -16.35 20.40
N PRO A 142 -51.51 -17.60 19.94
CA PRO A 142 -51.36 -17.94 18.53
C PRO A 142 -52.46 -17.26 17.70
N LEU A 143 -52.07 -16.70 16.54
CA LEU A 143 -53.00 -16.07 15.59
C LEU A 143 -53.30 -16.98 14.40
N GLY A 144 -52.30 -17.73 13.93
CA GLY A 144 -52.46 -18.63 12.80
C GLY A 144 -51.14 -19.20 12.31
N THR A 145 -51.23 -20.12 11.35
CA THR A 145 -50.09 -20.66 10.64
C THR A 145 -50.47 -20.93 9.19
N THR A 146 -49.52 -20.76 8.28
CA THR A 146 -49.65 -21.18 6.87
C THR A 146 -48.37 -21.91 6.46
N ARG A 147 -48.51 -22.85 5.53
CA ARG A 147 -47.40 -23.51 4.88
C ARG A 147 -47.65 -23.47 3.38
N THR A 148 -46.66 -22.98 2.65
CA THR A 148 -46.68 -22.95 1.19
C THR A 148 -45.41 -23.64 0.70
N THR A 149 -45.59 -24.65 -0.14
CA THR A 149 -44.48 -25.45 -0.66
C THR A 149 -44.10 -25.01 -2.06
N GLY A 150 -42.81 -25.05 -2.36
CA GLY A 150 -42.28 -24.78 -3.69
C GLY A 150 -42.54 -23.38 -4.23
N ILE A 151 -42.43 -22.36 -3.38
CA ILE A 151 -42.44 -20.95 -3.79
C ILE A 151 -41.24 -20.69 -4.70
N GLU A 152 -41.46 -20.08 -5.87
CA GLU A 152 -40.40 -19.65 -6.78
C GLU A 152 -39.95 -18.19 -6.51
N PRO A 153 -38.79 -17.74 -7.03
CA PRO A 153 -38.37 -16.35 -6.87
C PRO A 153 -39.40 -15.38 -7.47
N GLY A 154 -39.79 -14.36 -6.71
CA GLY A 154 -40.84 -13.41 -7.08
C GLY A 154 -42.24 -13.80 -6.63
N GLU A 155 -42.45 -15.04 -6.18
CA GLU A 155 -43.67 -15.45 -5.50
C GLU A 155 -43.59 -15.17 -3.99
N SER A 156 -44.75 -15.23 -3.33
CA SER A 156 -44.84 -14.95 -1.89
C SER A 156 -45.92 -15.79 -1.22
N THR A 157 -45.72 -16.07 0.07
CA THR A 157 -46.77 -16.62 0.94
C THR A 157 -47.39 -15.49 1.75
N GLU A 158 -48.67 -15.64 2.08
CA GLU A 158 -49.44 -14.67 2.84
C GLU A 158 -50.12 -15.32 4.05
N LEU A 159 -50.15 -14.59 5.16
CA LEU A 159 -50.93 -14.94 6.34
C LEU A 159 -51.57 -13.69 6.96
N THR A 160 -52.88 -13.72 7.09
CA THR A 160 -53.68 -12.61 7.63
C THR A 160 -54.12 -12.89 9.06
N PHE A 161 -54.14 -11.85 9.89
CA PHE A 161 -54.75 -11.87 11.21
C PHE A 161 -55.71 -10.68 11.38
N GLU A 162 -56.63 -10.82 12.33
CA GLU A 162 -57.55 -9.75 12.74
C GLU A 162 -57.54 -9.62 14.27
N ARG A 163 -57.42 -8.38 14.77
CA ARG A 163 -57.43 -8.09 16.20
C ARG A 163 -58.18 -6.81 16.55
N ASN A 164 -59.00 -6.89 17.60
CA ASN A 164 -59.60 -5.71 18.21
C ASN A 164 -58.58 -5.06 19.16
N VAL A 165 -58.01 -3.94 18.74
CA VAL A 165 -56.91 -3.26 19.44
C VAL A 165 -57.37 -2.73 20.79
N ASN A 166 -58.58 -2.15 20.85
CA ASN A 166 -59.15 -1.59 22.08
C ASN A 166 -59.33 -2.68 23.16
N ARG A 167 -59.97 -3.78 22.78
CA ARG A 167 -60.20 -4.92 23.68
C ARG A 167 -58.87 -5.52 24.17
N THR A 168 -57.88 -5.63 23.28
CA THR A 168 -56.57 -6.18 23.61
C THR A 168 -55.78 -5.25 24.53
N TYR A 169 -55.82 -3.94 24.29
CA TYR A 169 -55.22 -2.92 25.16
C TYR A 169 -55.84 -2.94 26.57
N ASN A 170 -57.17 -2.93 26.68
CA ASN A 170 -57.86 -3.02 27.97
C ASN A 170 -57.51 -4.30 28.74
N ARG A 171 -57.30 -5.42 28.03
CA ARG A 171 -56.82 -6.67 28.64
C ARG A 171 -55.42 -6.51 29.24
N MET A 172 -54.48 -5.88 28.53
CA MET A 172 -53.13 -5.63 29.04
C MET A 172 -53.10 -4.71 30.25
N THR A 173 -53.90 -3.63 30.23
CA THR A 173 -54.04 -2.72 31.37
C THR A 173 -54.62 -3.44 32.59
N ASN A 174 -55.66 -4.25 32.39
CA ASN A 174 -56.26 -5.05 33.48
C ASN A 174 -55.27 -6.06 34.09
N ILE A 175 -54.45 -6.71 33.26
CA ILE A 175 -53.38 -7.60 33.72
C ILE A 175 -52.39 -6.81 34.59
N SER A 176 -51.95 -5.65 34.11
CA SER A 176 -50.99 -4.81 34.83
C SER A 176 -51.57 -4.34 36.17
N GLU A 177 -52.81 -3.83 36.19
CA GLU A 177 -53.50 -3.44 37.43
C GLU A 177 -53.57 -4.58 38.46
N ARG A 178 -53.87 -5.81 38.01
CA ARG A 178 -53.91 -7.00 38.88
C ARG A 178 -52.55 -7.41 39.42
N LEU A 179 -51.47 -7.05 38.73
CA LEU A 179 -50.09 -7.27 39.15
C LEU A 179 -49.53 -6.12 40.02
N GLY A 180 -50.38 -5.17 40.42
CA GLY A 180 -49.99 -4.05 41.28
C GLY A 180 -49.55 -2.79 40.51
N GLY A 181 -49.81 -2.73 39.21
CA GLY A 181 -49.50 -1.58 38.35
C GLY A 181 -48.77 -1.99 37.07
N THR A 182 -48.34 -0.99 36.29
CA THR A 182 -47.61 -1.20 35.04
C THR A 182 -46.13 -0.89 35.23
N PRO A 183 -45.29 -1.89 35.62
CA PRO A 183 -43.86 -1.70 35.58
C PRO A 183 -43.41 -1.60 34.10
N GLY A 184 -42.60 -0.59 33.77
CA GLY A 184 -42.17 -0.33 32.40
C GLY A 184 -43.31 0.10 31.45
N THR A 185 -43.20 -0.29 30.18
CA THR A 185 -44.18 0.00 29.12
C THR A 185 -44.83 -1.28 28.63
N ILE A 186 -46.16 -1.30 28.53
CA ILE A 186 -46.90 -2.39 27.89
C ILE A 186 -46.77 -2.32 26.37
N GLN A 187 -46.48 -3.47 25.75
CA GLN A 187 -46.29 -3.61 24.32
C GLN A 187 -47.24 -4.67 23.76
N MET A 188 -47.86 -4.35 22.62
CA MET A 188 -48.58 -5.29 21.77
C MET A 188 -47.72 -5.53 20.52
N LEU A 189 -47.33 -6.78 20.28
CA LEU A 189 -46.48 -7.16 19.17
C LEU A 189 -47.13 -8.33 18.43
N VAL A 190 -47.30 -8.21 17.12
CA VAL A 190 -47.58 -9.38 16.28
C VAL A 190 -46.25 -9.87 15.74
N VAL A 191 -45.91 -11.13 16.02
CA VAL A 191 -44.66 -11.75 15.57
C VAL A 191 -44.99 -12.83 14.55
N SER A 192 -44.48 -12.67 13.33
CA SER A 192 -44.43 -13.70 12.30
C SER A 192 -43.05 -14.37 12.34
N THR A 193 -43.00 -15.61 12.79
CA THR A 193 -41.80 -16.46 12.65
C THR A 193 -41.90 -17.21 11.34
N VAL A 194 -40.88 -17.06 10.50
CA VAL A 194 -40.79 -17.65 9.16
C VAL A 194 -39.70 -18.71 9.17
N GLU A 195 -40.04 -19.93 8.77
CA GLU A 195 -39.10 -20.99 8.43
C GLU A 195 -39.01 -21.05 6.90
N PHE A 196 -37.81 -20.91 6.37
CA PHE A 196 -37.48 -20.82 4.94
C PHE A 196 -36.50 -21.93 4.60
N GLU A 197 -36.97 -22.96 3.90
CA GLU A 197 -36.18 -24.16 3.60
C GLU A 197 -36.32 -24.59 2.14
N GLY A 198 -35.22 -24.93 1.48
CA GLY A 198 -35.24 -25.45 0.11
C GLY A 198 -33.93 -25.17 -0.62
N THR A 199 -34.00 -24.95 -1.92
CA THR A 199 -32.81 -24.68 -2.75
C THR A 199 -32.92 -23.31 -3.41
N VAL A 200 -31.89 -22.49 -3.25
CA VAL A 200 -31.79 -21.14 -3.87
C VAL A 200 -30.44 -21.01 -4.58
N ASN A 201 -30.46 -20.59 -5.85
CA ASN A 201 -29.30 -20.56 -6.75
C ASN A 201 -28.48 -21.88 -6.72
N GLY A 202 -29.17 -23.02 -6.71
CA GLY A 202 -28.57 -24.35 -6.67
C GLY A 202 -27.95 -24.78 -5.33
N ASN A 203 -28.06 -23.97 -4.29
CA ASN A 203 -27.55 -24.27 -2.95
C ASN A 203 -28.70 -24.52 -1.97
N ASP A 204 -28.54 -25.48 -1.08
CA ASP A 204 -29.52 -25.74 -0.02
C ASP A 204 -29.48 -24.62 1.03
N VAL A 205 -30.66 -24.14 1.40
CA VAL A 205 -30.86 -23.07 2.37
C VAL A 205 -31.89 -23.54 3.38
N ALA A 206 -31.58 -23.37 4.67
CA ALA A 206 -32.51 -23.52 5.78
C ALA A 206 -32.28 -22.36 6.76
N ARG A 207 -33.24 -21.45 6.85
CA ARG A 207 -33.15 -20.22 7.64
C ARG A 207 -34.45 -19.98 8.41
N THR A 208 -34.34 -19.25 9.50
CA THR A 208 -35.47 -18.80 10.29
C THR A 208 -35.34 -17.30 10.55
N ALA A 209 -36.44 -16.55 10.42
CA ALA A 209 -36.47 -15.13 10.70
C ALA A 209 -37.74 -14.74 11.46
N ASP A 210 -37.61 -13.79 12.39
CA ASP A 210 -38.74 -13.19 13.11
C ASP A 210 -39.01 -11.79 12.58
N TYR A 211 -40.24 -11.54 12.17
CA TYR A 211 -40.75 -10.22 11.81
C TYR A 211 -41.76 -9.76 12.85
N ARG A 212 -41.56 -8.58 13.42
CA ARG A 212 -42.36 -8.04 14.52
C ARG A 212 -43.07 -6.77 14.05
N LEU A 213 -44.38 -6.73 14.27
CA LEU A 213 -45.22 -5.58 13.98
C LEU A 213 -45.70 -4.98 15.31
N PRO A 214 -45.09 -3.87 15.79
CA PRO A 214 -45.51 -3.23 17.02
C PRO A 214 -46.80 -2.44 16.83
N VAL A 215 -47.71 -2.56 17.79
CA VAL A 215 -48.95 -1.78 17.86
C VAL A 215 -48.95 -1.01 19.18
N SER A 216 -49.05 0.31 19.09
CA SER A 216 -49.09 1.21 20.24
C SER A 216 -50.43 1.93 20.31
N VAL A 217 -50.93 2.17 21.52
CA VAL A 217 -52.16 2.91 21.76
C VAL A 217 -51.80 4.18 22.51
N SER A 218 -52.32 5.32 22.02
CA SER A 218 -52.10 6.62 22.64
C SER A 218 -53.42 7.39 22.66
N GLY A 219 -54.04 7.48 23.83
CA GLY A 219 -55.34 8.15 23.99
C GLY A 219 -56.43 7.47 23.16
N THR A 220 -56.94 8.16 22.15
CA THR A 220 -58.06 7.70 21.30
C THR A 220 -57.62 7.10 19.97
N THR A 221 -56.31 6.98 19.72
CA THR A 221 -55.76 6.41 18.49
C THR A 221 -54.85 5.24 18.78
N TYR A 222 -54.64 4.41 17.77
CA TYR A 222 -53.58 3.40 17.75
C TYR A 222 -52.73 3.55 16.51
N GLN A 223 -51.45 3.25 16.65
CA GLN A 223 -50.46 3.30 15.58
C GLN A 223 -49.92 1.89 15.38
N VAL A 224 -49.86 1.48 14.12
CA VAL A 224 -49.12 0.29 13.71
C VAL A 224 -47.76 0.77 13.25
N GLY A 225 -46.71 0.35 13.95
CA GLY A 225 -45.35 0.74 13.64
C GLY A 225 -44.83 0.03 12.38
N ALA A 226 -43.61 0.38 11.98
CA ALA A 226 -42.92 -0.32 10.91
C ALA A 226 -42.62 -1.78 11.32
N VAL A 227 -42.52 -2.67 10.33
CA VAL A 227 -42.04 -4.02 10.58
C VAL A 227 -40.59 -3.98 11.06
N GLU A 228 -40.31 -4.68 12.15
CA GLU A 228 -38.97 -4.88 12.69
C GLU A 228 -38.56 -6.32 12.43
N GLY A 229 -37.44 -6.54 11.74
CA GLY A 229 -36.94 -7.87 11.40
C GLY A 229 -35.68 -7.78 10.57
N GLU A 230 -34.97 -8.90 10.46
CA GLU A 230 -33.79 -9.01 9.61
C GLU A 230 -34.20 -9.62 8.27
N SER A 231 -33.83 -8.96 7.17
CA SER A 231 -33.91 -9.57 5.84
C SER A 231 -32.96 -10.76 5.78
N LEU A 232 -33.35 -11.83 5.10
CA LEU A 232 -32.47 -12.97 4.86
C LEU A 232 -31.78 -12.78 3.51
N ASP A 233 -30.47 -12.95 3.46
CA ASP A 233 -29.74 -12.88 2.21
C ASP A 233 -28.67 -13.97 2.12
N GLY A 234 -28.19 -14.19 0.89
CA GLY A 234 -27.09 -15.09 0.64
C GLY A 234 -26.48 -14.86 -0.72
N SER A 235 -25.21 -15.24 -0.87
CA SER A 235 -24.53 -15.19 -2.16
C SER A 235 -23.47 -16.26 -2.30
N THR A 236 -23.21 -16.61 -3.57
CA THR A 236 -22.19 -17.58 -3.95
C THR A 236 -21.13 -16.88 -4.78
N THR A 237 -19.87 -17.11 -4.40
CA THR A 237 -18.70 -16.59 -5.10
C THR A 237 -17.91 -17.73 -5.72
N GLU A 238 -17.46 -17.54 -6.96
CA GLU A 238 -16.55 -18.48 -7.63
C GLU A 238 -15.16 -17.86 -7.81
N PRO A 239 -14.09 -18.67 -7.64
CA PRO A 239 -12.74 -18.22 -7.94
C PRO A 239 -12.58 -18.07 -9.45
N PHE A 240 -12.24 -16.86 -9.90
CA PHE A 240 -11.88 -16.59 -11.28
C PHE A 240 -10.40 -16.23 -11.38
N THR A 241 -9.74 -16.78 -12.40
CA THR A 241 -8.31 -16.59 -12.61
C THR A 241 -8.09 -15.55 -13.71
N ARG A 242 -7.42 -14.44 -13.37
CA ARG A 242 -7.06 -13.40 -14.34
C ARG A 242 -5.54 -13.31 -14.49
N GLN A 243 -5.06 -12.98 -15.69
CA GLN A 243 -3.63 -12.65 -15.86
C GLN A 243 -3.25 -11.49 -14.95
N ARG A 244 -2.13 -11.65 -14.25
CA ARG A 244 -1.62 -10.61 -13.35
C ARG A 244 -1.22 -9.38 -14.16
N THR A 245 -1.75 -8.23 -13.78
CA THR A 245 -1.35 -6.95 -14.38
C THR A 245 -0.29 -6.31 -13.49
N TYR A 246 0.93 -6.16 -14.00
CA TYR A 246 2.00 -5.49 -13.28
C TYR A 246 1.96 -3.97 -13.47
N GLY A 247 2.31 -3.23 -12.41
CA GLY A 247 2.38 -1.77 -12.44
C GLY A 247 3.56 -1.22 -13.25
N PRO A 248 3.65 0.12 -13.40
CA PRO A 248 4.66 0.78 -14.22
C PRO A 248 6.10 0.46 -13.82
N ALA A 249 6.36 0.21 -12.53
CA ALA A 249 7.68 -0.14 -12.03
C ALA A 249 8.25 -1.42 -12.68
N TYR A 250 7.41 -2.43 -12.90
CA TYR A 250 7.83 -3.68 -13.55
C TYR A 250 7.84 -3.54 -15.08
N ARG A 251 6.80 -2.91 -15.65
CA ARG A 251 6.65 -2.76 -17.11
C ARG A 251 7.66 -1.82 -17.74
N ILE A 252 7.99 -0.71 -17.07
CA ILE A 252 8.92 0.31 -17.59
C ILE A 252 10.26 0.23 -16.87
N GLY A 253 10.24 0.09 -15.55
CA GLY A 253 11.46 0.03 -14.75
C GLY A 253 12.30 -1.22 -15.00
N GLY A 254 11.67 -2.38 -15.28
CA GLY A 254 12.36 -3.61 -15.65
C GLY A 254 13.23 -3.45 -16.91
N PRO A 255 12.63 -3.09 -18.07
CA PRO A 255 13.38 -2.86 -19.30
C PRO A 255 14.42 -1.74 -19.17
N ALA A 256 14.09 -0.65 -18.47
CA ALA A 256 15.02 0.46 -18.26
C ALA A 256 16.25 0.03 -17.45
N ALA A 257 16.06 -0.72 -16.35
CA ALA A 257 17.16 -1.23 -15.53
C ALA A 257 18.07 -2.18 -16.34
N LEU A 258 17.49 -3.02 -17.20
CA LEU A 258 18.26 -3.89 -18.10
C LEU A 258 19.10 -3.08 -19.09
N ILE A 259 18.51 -2.09 -19.76
CA ILE A 259 19.21 -1.23 -20.72
C ILE A 259 20.33 -0.44 -20.03
N VAL A 260 20.06 0.16 -18.87
CA VAL A 260 21.05 0.92 -18.10
C VAL A 260 22.18 0.03 -17.63
N GLY A 261 21.89 -1.17 -17.12
CA GLY A 261 22.91 -2.13 -16.72
C GLY A 261 23.78 -2.55 -17.91
N PHE A 262 23.16 -2.83 -19.06
CA PHE A 262 23.89 -3.19 -20.28
C PHE A 262 24.77 -2.06 -20.81
N LEU A 263 24.23 -0.85 -20.96
CA LEU A 263 24.99 0.32 -21.43
C LEU A 263 26.10 0.72 -20.45
N GLY A 264 25.84 0.62 -19.14
CA GLY A 264 26.84 0.85 -18.10
C GLY A 264 28.01 -0.13 -18.20
N LEU A 265 27.73 -1.43 -18.37
CA LEU A 265 28.76 -2.44 -18.57
C LEU A 265 29.53 -2.27 -19.88
N ALA A 266 28.83 -1.97 -20.98
CA ALA A 266 29.45 -1.70 -22.27
C ALA A 266 30.38 -0.47 -22.21
N GLY A 267 29.94 0.59 -21.53
CA GLY A 267 30.75 1.79 -21.30
C GLY A 267 31.97 1.53 -20.42
N LEU A 268 31.81 0.77 -19.33
CA LEU A 268 32.93 0.37 -18.47
C LEU A 268 33.94 -0.51 -19.21
N ALA A 269 33.47 -1.49 -19.99
CA ALA A 269 34.33 -2.35 -20.80
C ALA A 269 35.08 -1.57 -21.88
N TYR A 270 34.38 -0.65 -22.57
CA TYR A 270 35.00 0.25 -23.55
C TYR A 270 36.05 1.17 -22.92
N GLY A 271 35.74 1.81 -21.79
CA GLY A 271 36.69 2.68 -21.09
C GLY A 271 37.90 1.92 -20.52
N ARG A 272 37.72 0.65 -20.15
CA ARG A 272 38.82 -0.23 -19.73
C ARG A 272 39.71 -0.65 -20.91
N TYR A 273 39.13 -0.81 -22.09
CA TYR A 273 39.84 -1.19 -23.32
C TYR A 273 40.68 -0.04 -23.89
N ASP A 274 40.17 1.20 -23.80
CA ASP A 274 40.83 2.41 -24.31
C ASP A 274 41.79 3.07 -23.29
N ASP A 275 42.14 2.36 -22.20
CA ASP A 275 42.97 2.83 -21.07
C ASP A 275 42.56 4.19 -20.46
N LEU A 276 41.30 4.58 -20.66
CA LEU A 276 40.73 5.84 -20.16
C LEU A 276 40.71 5.91 -18.63
N PHE A 277 40.94 4.81 -17.91
CA PHE A 277 40.98 4.77 -16.44
C PHE A 277 42.39 4.56 -15.86
N ALA A 278 43.39 4.28 -16.69
CA ALA A 278 44.74 4.05 -16.22
C ALA A 278 45.38 5.37 -15.73
N VAL A 279 45.73 5.42 -14.44
CA VAL A 279 46.57 6.46 -13.85
C VAL A 279 47.96 5.87 -13.66
N SER A 280 48.98 6.52 -14.23
CA SER A 280 50.36 6.03 -14.17
C SER A 280 50.91 6.10 -12.74
N GLU A 281 51.91 5.27 -12.41
CA GLU A 281 52.59 5.31 -11.11
C GLU A 281 53.24 6.67 -10.84
N ALA A 282 53.79 7.32 -11.88
CA ALA A 282 54.36 8.67 -11.77
C ALA A 282 53.30 9.73 -11.39
N GLU A 283 52.08 9.60 -11.91
CA GLU A 283 50.98 10.52 -11.63
C GLU A 283 50.40 10.30 -10.22
N ARG A 284 50.37 9.05 -9.73
CA ARG A 284 50.06 8.74 -8.33
C ARG A 284 51.11 9.28 -7.37
N ALA A 285 52.40 9.07 -7.66
CA ALA A 285 53.50 9.54 -6.82
C ALA A 285 53.51 11.07 -6.69
N THR A 286 53.24 11.78 -7.80
CA THR A 286 53.12 13.25 -7.81
C THR A 286 51.97 13.75 -6.94
N LEU A 287 50.79 13.12 -7.04
CA LEU A 287 49.62 13.50 -6.23
C LEU A 287 49.83 13.20 -4.74
N GLN A 288 50.45 12.06 -4.41
CA GLN A 288 50.79 11.70 -3.04
C GLN A 288 51.80 12.69 -2.46
N PHE A 289 52.89 12.98 -3.18
CA PHE A 289 53.91 13.93 -2.75
C PHE A 289 53.34 15.33 -2.50
N ARG A 290 52.43 15.80 -3.37
CA ARG A 290 51.75 17.07 -3.20
C ARG A 290 50.84 17.09 -1.97
N SER A 291 50.09 16.02 -1.74
CA SER A 291 49.25 15.86 -0.54
C SER A 291 50.10 15.89 0.73
N THR A 292 51.23 15.18 0.75
CA THR A 292 52.18 15.17 1.87
C THR A 292 52.79 16.56 2.11
N ARG A 293 53.15 17.28 1.06
CA ARG A 293 53.66 18.66 1.17
C ARG A 293 52.63 19.62 1.76
N GLU A 294 51.36 19.52 1.36
CA GLU A 294 50.28 20.33 1.94
C GLU A 294 50.02 19.97 3.42
N GLU A 295 50.12 18.69 3.78
CA GLU A 295 49.96 18.23 5.17
C GLU A 295 51.05 18.79 6.09
N PHE A 296 52.29 18.84 5.62
CA PHE A 296 53.45 19.28 6.41
C PHE A 296 53.84 20.75 6.17
N ASP A 297 52.96 21.58 5.60
CA ASP A 297 53.23 23.01 5.33
C ASP A 297 53.70 23.76 6.60
N ASP A 298 53.13 23.40 7.75
CA ASP A 298 53.49 23.95 9.06
C ASP A 298 54.92 23.62 9.51
N TRP A 299 55.57 22.64 8.90
CA TRP A 299 56.95 22.18 9.19
C TRP A 299 57.97 22.60 8.13
N ILE A 300 57.48 23.06 6.98
CA ILE A 300 58.29 23.44 5.83
C ILE A 300 58.44 24.96 5.79
N THR A 301 59.55 25.45 5.26
CA THR A 301 59.78 26.88 5.04
C THR A 301 60.55 27.10 3.75
N THR A 302 60.01 27.89 2.84
CA THR A 302 60.69 28.19 1.58
C THR A 302 61.87 29.15 1.83
N ALA A 303 63.09 28.69 1.59
CA ALA A 303 64.30 29.48 1.80
C ALA A 303 65.46 29.01 0.91
N ARG A 304 66.33 29.93 0.49
CA ARG A 304 67.55 29.59 -0.26
C ARG A 304 68.71 29.32 0.69
N LEU A 305 69.32 28.14 0.54
CA LEU A 305 70.47 27.76 1.36
C LEU A 305 71.75 28.47 0.86
N PRO A 306 72.59 29.01 1.76
CA PRO A 306 73.91 29.52 1.39
C PRO A 306 74.80 28.39 0.85
N ALA A 307 75.68 28.69 -0.12
CA ALA A 307 76.59 27.71 -0.73
C ALA A 307 77.40 26.89 0.30
N THR A 308 77.78 27.51 1.43
CA THR A 308 78.49 26.84 2.54
C THR A 308 77.70 25.71 3.21
N VAL A 309 76.37 25.70 3.07
CA VAL A 309 75.49 24.64 3.58
C VAL A 309 75.20 23.62 2.48
N SER A 310 75.02 24.06 1.24
CA SER A 310 74.75 23.20 0.09
C SER A 310 75.93 22.28 -0.28
N ASP A 311 77.17 22.69 0.01
CA ASP A 311 78.40 21.91 -0.25
C ASP A 311 78.68 20.80 0.80
N ARG A 312 77.78 20.62 1.78
CA ARG A 312 77.92 19.56 2.80
C ARG A 312 77.67 18.16 2.20
N PRO A 313 78.24 17.09 2.78
CA PRO A 313 77.90 15.73 2.40
C PRO A 313 76.39 15.48 2.51
N ARG A 314 75.80 14.97 1.42
CA ARG A 314 74.36 14.77 1.27
C ARG A 314 73.92 13.37 1.72
N VAL A 315 72.76 13.29 2.36
CA VAL A 315 72.06 12.04 2.70
C VAL A 315 70.69 12.08 2.04
N GLU A 316 70.42 11.16 1.13
CA GLU A 316 69.12 11.06 0.47
C GLU A 316 68.11 10.39 1.41
N VAL A 317 66.92 10.99 1.52
CA VAL A 317 65.81 10.47 2.31
C VAL A 317 64.69 10.04 1.38
N ASP A 318 64.20 8.82 1.58
CA ASP A 318 63.10 8.23 0.81
C ASP A 318 61.76 8.90 1.18
N GLY A 319 61.50 10.05 0.58
CA GLY A 319 60.22 10.76 0.66
C GLY A 319 60.16 11.90 1.69
N LEU A 320 59.20 12.81 1.45
CA LEU A 320 59.07 14.05 2.22
C LEU A 320 58.67 13.80 3.68
N GLU A 321 57.84 12.80 3.94
CA GLU A 321 57.44 12.40 5.30
C GLU A 321 58.66 12.01 6.14
N GLY A 322 59.53 11.14 5.60
CA GLY A 322 60.77 10.75 6.29
C GLY A 322 61.72 11.93 6.52
N LEU A 323 61.74 12.92 5.62
CA LEU A 323 62.54 14.12 5.79
C LEU A 323 61.98 15.02 6.90
N VAL A 324 60.65 15.13 7.02
CA VAL A 324 60.00 15.87 8.11
C VAL A 324 60.23 15.18 9.45
N ASP A 325 60.10 13.86 9.53
CA ASP A 325 60.42 13.09 10.73
C ASP A 325 61.88 13.31 11.16
N THR A 326 62.80 13.33 10.19
CA THR A 326 64.22 13.62 10.45
C THR A 326 64.41 15.05 11.00
N ALA A 327 63.69 16.04 10.47
CA ALA A 327 63.72 17.40 11.02
C ALA A 327 63.21 17.45 12.46
N ILE A 328 62.16 16.69 12.78
CA ILE A 328 61.59 16.64 14.14
C ILE A 328 62.61 16.04 15.12
N ASP A 329 63.25 14.92 14.76
CA ASP A 329 64.23 14.24 15.62
C ASP A 329 65.47 15.10 15.90
N LEU A 330 65.86 15.93 14.92
CA LEU A 330 67.03 16.82 14.99
C LEU A 330 66.71 18.21 15.57
N ASP A 331 65.46 18.46 16.00
CA ASP A 331 64.95 19.77 16.41
C ASP A 331 65.26 20.87 15.36
N ALA A 332 65.13 20.50 14.08
CA ALA A 332 65.45 21.30 12.92
C ALA A 332 64.18 21.65 12.11
N ARG A 333 64.37 22.41 11.02
CA ARG A 333 63.30 22.83 10.10
C ARG A 333 63.57 22.28 8.70
N VAL A 334 62.52 21.90 7.98
CA VAL A 334 62.63 21.54 6.56
C VAL A 334 62.60 22.82 5.71
N PHE A 335 63.60 22.98 4.85
CA PHE A 335 63.69 24.09 3.91
C PHE A 335 63.38 23.62 2.49
N GLU A 336 62.44 24.29 1.83
CA GLU A 336 62.16 24.08 0.41
C GLU A 336 62.95 25.12 -0.41
N ASP A 337 63.75 24.66 -1.36
CA ASP A 337 64.45 25.56 -2.27
C ASP A 337 63.52 25.97 -3.42
N PRO A 338 63.29 27.27 -3.63
CA PRO A 338 62.41 27.75 -4.69
C PRO A 338 62.95 27.56 -6.12
N GLU A 339 64.23 27.20 -6.32
CA GLU A 339 64.83 27.07 -7.65
C GLU A 339 64.66 25.66 -8.25
N ASP A 340 64.88 24.61 -7.46
CA ASP A 340 64.80 23.21 -7.89
C ASP A 340 63.64 22.43 -7.24
N GLY A 341 62.93 23.03 -6.27
CA GLY A 341 61.80 22.41 -5.57
C GLY A 341 62.21 21.29 -4.61
N SER A 342 63.50 21.17 -4.31
CA SER A 342 64.02 20.14 -3.40
C SER A 342 63.88 20.57 -1.93
N PHE A 343 63.78 19.57 -1.05
CA PHE A 343 63.58 19.77 0.38
C PHE A 343 64.83 19.36 1.16
N TYR A 344 65.19 20.17 2.16
CA TYR A 344 66.48 20.11 2.82
C TYR A 344 66.36 20.20 4.34
N VAL A 345 67.15 19.40 5.07
CA VAL A 345 67.36 19.53 6.53
C VAL A 345 68.86 19.52 6.80
N ALA A 346 69.37 20.52 7.50
CA ALA A 346 70.82 20.68 7.75
C ALA A 346 71.14 20.50 9.23
N ASP A 347 72.01 19.53 9.56
CA ASP A 347 72.47 19.28 10.93
C ASP A 347 73.91 18.72 10.97
N ASP A 348 74.68 19.06 12.01
CA ASP A 348 76.04 18.59 12.34
C ASP A 348 76.99 18.25 11.17
N GLY A 349 76.98 19.09 10.13
CA GLY A 349 77.85 18.96 8.96
C GLY A 349 77.33 18.06 7.83
N LEU A 350 76.14 17.47 7.96
CA LEU A 350 75.41 16.75 6.90
C LEU A 350 74.22 17.57 6.37
N LEU A 351 73.75 17.21 5.17
CA LEU A 351 72.57 17.77 4.53
C LEU A 351 71.63 16.64 4.06
N TYR A 352 70.49 16.50 4.72
CA TYR A 352 69.45 15.54 4.32
C TYR A 352 68.60 16.13 3.20
N VAL A 353 68.37 15.38 2.13
CA VAL A 353 67.70 15.85 0.91
C VAL A 353 66.55 14.92 0.53
N CYS A 354 65.42 15.50 0.15
CA CYS A 354 64.34 14.81 -0.54
C CYS A 354 63.98 15.58 -1.82
N GLU A 355 64.08 14.93 -2.96
CA GLU A 355 63.72 15.49 -4.26
C GLU A 355 62.25 15.14 -4.61
N PRO A 356 61.48 16.07 -5.20
CA PRO A 356 60.14 15.76 -5.66
C PRO A 356 60.17 14.69 -6.76
N PRO A 357 59.18 13.78 -6.82
CA PRO A 357 59.09 12.84 -7.92
C PRO A 357 58.96 13.61 -9.23
N THR A 358 59.78 13.28 -10.22
CA THR A 358 59.75 13.90 -11.55
C THR A 358 58.34 13.76 -12.13
N SER A 359 57.61 14.86 -12.20
CA SER A 359 56.36 14.90 -12.94
C SER A 359 56.71 14.61 -14.39
N GLY A 360 56.08 13.60 -15.01
CA GLY A 360 56.25 13.28 -16.44
C GLY A 360 55.86 14.42 -17.42
N LEU A 361 55.62 15.63 -16.91
CA LEU A 361 55.41 16.87 -17.67
C LEU A 361 56.71 17.63 -17.95
N ASP A 362 57.77 17.50 -17.14
CA ASP A 362 59.05 18.22 -17.37
C ASP A 362 59.90 17.59 -18.49
N THR A 363 59.71 16.29 -18.75
CA THR A 363 60.41 15.57 -19.84
C THR A 363 60.05 16.09 -21.24
N ILE A 364 58.97 16.86 -21.39
CA ILE A 364 58.56 17.42 -22.70
C ILE A 364 59.26 18.76 -22.98
N LEU A 365 59.78 19.46 -21.96
CA LEU A 365 60.37 20.79 -22.14
C LEU A 365 61.92 20.79 -22.24
N GLU A 366 62.60 19.72 -21.81
CA GLU A 366 64.07 19.60 -21.92
C GLU A 366 64.54 18.83 -23.19
N GLY A 367 63.61 18.33 -24.01
CA GLY A 367 63.90 17.50 -25.19
C GLY A 367 64.15 18.24 -26.51
N ASP A 368 64.19 19.58 -26.53
CA ASP A 368 64.33 20.37 -27.76
C ASP A 368 65.55 21.29 -27.75
N SER A 369 66.72 20.74 -27.42
CA SER A 369 68.00 21.41 -27.72
C SER A 369 69.15 20.40 -27.73
N THR A 370 69.39 19.72 -28.87
CA THR A 370 70.72 19.60 -29.53
C THR A 370 70.74 18.60 -30.70
N ALA A 371 71.30 19.07 -31.83
CA ALA A 371 71.88 18.37 -32.99
C ALA A 371 70.89 17.69 -33.98
N GLU A 372 70.48 18.30 -35.10
CA GLU A 372 71.23 18.72 -36.31
C GLU A 372 72.14 17.65 -36.98
N ALA A 373 71.66 17.24 -38.18
CA ALA A 373 72.34 17.13 -39.47
C ALA A 373 73.41 16.05 -39.72
N VAL A 374 73.05 15.08 -40.59
CA VAL A 374 73.84 14.65 -41.76
C VAL A 374 72.89 14.29 -42.92
N GLU A 375 72.91 15.17 -43.93
CA GLU A 375 72.60 15.05 -45.38
C GLU A 375 73.26 13.80 -46.04
N ASP A 376 72.95 13.25 -47.21
CA ASP A 376 72.16 13.52 -48.43
C ASP A 376 72.53 12.33 -49.37
N ASP A 377 71.60 11.60 -49.99
CA ASP A 377 71.20 11.65 -51.42
C ASP A 377 71.13 10.15 -51.82
N GLY A 378 70.23 9.57 -52.62
CA GLY A 378 69.27 10.02 -53.61
C GLY A 378 69.09 8.89 -54.64
N ASP A 379 68.03 8.98 -55.45
CA ASP A 379 67.81 8.27 -56.73
C ASP A 379 67.25 6.81 -56.67
N THR A 380 66.19 6.38 -57.35
CA THR A 380 65.17 6.85 -58.33
C THR A 380 64.10 5.72 -58.37
N GLY A 381 62.81 5.85 -58.70
CA GLY A 381 62.11 6.65 -59.69
C GLY A 381 61.52 5.73 -60.79
N ASP A 382 60.19 5.58 -60.84
CA ASP A 382 59.25 5.43 -61.99
C ASP A 382 58.06 4.49 -61.66
N THR A 383 56.76 4.86 -61.71
CA THR A 383 55.85 5.49 -62.71
C THR A 383 55.01 4.44 -63.46
N ASP A 384 53.67 4.65 -63.42
CA ASP A 384 52.54 4.20 -64.27
C ASP A 384 52.58 2.84 -65.01
N ASP A 385 51.47 2.07 -64.97
CA ASP A 385 50.48 2.07 -66.07
C ASP A 385 49.24 1.17 -65.83
N ASP A 386 48.11 1.68 -66.35
CA ASP A 386 46.96 1.04 -67.00
C ASP A 386 45.97 0.03 -66.34
N ILE A 387 44.70 0.49 -66.39
CA ILE A 387 43.39 -0.15 -66.70
C ILE A 387 42.79 -1.19 -65.74
#